data_AF-A0A2T6DCL9-F1
#
_entry.id   AF-A0A2T6DCL9-F1
#
_cell.length_a   1.000
_cell.length_b   1.000
_cell.length_c   1.000
_cell.angle_alpha   90.00
_cell.angle_beta   90.00
_cell.angle_gamma   90.00
#
_symmetry.space_group_name_H-M   'P 1'
#
loop_
_entity.id
_entity.type
_entity.pdbx_description
1 polymer ?
#
loop_
_entity_poly.entity_id
_entity_poly.type
_entity_poly.pdbx_seq_one_letter_code
_entity_poly.pdbx_strand_id
1 'polypeptide(L)'
;MPAPLSYRFPPKFIWGAATAATQIEGAADADGRGPSVWDTFSRRAGAVAHGDTPADACDHFHRYEEDFALLQRLGLRHYRLSIGWPRLFPTGTGRVNPAGLAFYDRLIDALLARGITPWVTLYHWDLPQTLEDAGGWRERATVTAFAHYADTVVRALGDRVKRWITMNEIPCFIGMGYGTGEHAPGARENRRVLAQAYHHALLAHGEAVRAVRAFGGRGAQVGLTQNPAIGIPVTELPPDIAAAQAWTELHNEHLLNPVFCGRYPTRYLRSLGADRPQIARGDLALISQPTDFLGLNVYTGNFIRAAARGKPEVLPLPPQYPLAGLPWLHLAPPAIYWAMRHLHTLYAPRAFHITENGVGYEEAPDAQGEVLDLHRCEYLRGYLHAVHRAAAEGIPVRGYFVWSLLDNFEWAYGYAKRFGIVHVDYATQRRTPKLSAKWYASVARENRVL
;
A
#
# COMPACT_ATOMS: atom_id res chain seq x y z
N MET A 1 -41.89 5.83 -9.90
CA MET A 1 -40.50 5.51 -10.25
C MET A 1 -39.88 4.81 -9.05
N PRO A 2 -39.16 3.68 -9.20
CA PRO A 2 -38.40 3.11 -8.10
C PRO A 2 -37.44 4.17 -7.56
N ALA A 3 -37.25 4.22 -6.23
CA ALA A 3 -36.26 5.11 -5.64
C ALA A 3 -34.89 4.83 -6.28
N PRO A 4 -34.11 5.86 -6.66
CA PRO A 4 -32.78 5.63 -7.23
C PRO A 4 -31.95 4.80 -6.24
N LEU A 5 -31.24 3.80 -6.76
CA LEU A 5 -30.30 2.99 -5.98
C LEU A 5 -29.32 3.93 -5.27
N SER A 6 -29.33 3.95 -3.94
CA SER A 6 -28.42 4.79 -3.16
C SER A 6 -27.25 3.95 -2.66
N TYR A 7 -26.08 4.13 -3.28
CA TYR A 7 -24.82 3.51 -2.84
C TYR A 7 -24.20 4.28 -1.66
N ARG A 8 -24.96 4.42 -0.58
CA ARG A 8 -24.54 5.17 0.61
C ARG A 8 -23.64 4.32 1.51
N PHE A 9 -22.48 4.85 1.83
CA PHE A 9 -21.52 4.16 2.69
C PHE A 9 -21.92 4.28 4.17
N PRO A 10 -21.37 3.42 5.05
CA PRO A 10 -21.60 3.50 6.49
C PRO A 10 -21.36 4.93 7.03
N PRO A 11 -22.06 5.33 8.10
CA PRO A 11 -21.78 6.61 8.74
C PRO A 11 -20.32 6.65 9.24
N LYS A 12 -19.68 7.82 9.15
CA LYS A 12 -18.27 8.03 9.52
C LYS A 12 -17.28 7.19 8.69
N PHE A 13 -17.65 6.79 7.47
CA PHE A 13 -16.72 6.17 6.54
C PHE A 13 -15.56 7.12 6.24
N ILE A 14 -14.35 6.58 6.25
CA ILE A 14 -13.12 7.34 6.02
C ILE A 14 -12.88 7.48 4.52
N TRP A 15 -12.79 8.72 4.05
CA TRP A 15 -12.39 9.06 2.69
C TRP A 15 -11.05 9.79 2.70
N GLY A 16 -10.09 9.25 1.96
CA GLY A 16 -8.76 9.83 1.87
C GLY A 16 -8.06 9.60 0.54
N ALA A 17 -6.82 10.06 0.47
CA ALA A 17 -5.89 9.76 -0.61
C ALA A 17 -4.57 9.27 -0.01
N ALA A 18 -3.80 8.53 -0.80
CA ALA A 18 -2.54 7.93 -0.38
C ALA A 18 -1.36 8.34 -1.27
N THR A 19 -0.16 8.35 -0.67
CA THR A 19 1.15 8.55 -1.30
C THR A 19 2.24 7.80 -0.53
N ALA A 20 3.45 7.76 -1.09
CA ALA A 20 4.64 7.20 -0.45
C ALA A 20 5.84 8.17 -0.56
N ALA A 21 6.66 8.22 0.48
CA ALA A 21 7.78 9.13 0.63
C ALA A 21 8.69 9.17 -0.61
N THR A 22 9.23 8.01 -1.01
CA THR A 22 10.10 7.91 -2.18
C THR A 22 9.43 8.36 -3.48
N GLN A 23 8.11 8.19 -3.59
CA GLN A 23 7.40 8.50 -4.83
C GLN A 23 7.09 10.00 -5.00
N ILE A 24 6.98 10.75 -3.89
CA ILE A 24 6.53 12.16 -3.93
C ILE A 24 7.49 13.17 -3.32
N GLU A 25 8.31 12.80 -2.32
CA GLU A 25 9.05 13.77 -1.52
C GLU A 25 10.11 14.51 -2.33
N GLY A 26 10.91 13.77 -3.08
CA GLY A 26 12.13 14.31 -3.69
C GLY A 26 13.11 14.80 -2.63
N ALA A 27 13.91 15.81 -3.00
CA ALA A 27 14.94 16.39 -2.16
C ALA A 27 15.87 15.30 -1.60
N ALA A 28 16.34 14.43 -2.49
CA ALA A 28 17.04 13.19 -2.13
C ALA A 28 18.31 13.40 -1.29
N ASP A 29 18.98 14.55 -1.47
CA ASP A 29 20.22 14.92 -0.78
C ASP A 29 20.03 16.05 0.26
N ALA A 30 18.79 16.48 0.48
CA ALA A 30 18.49 17.58 1.42
C ALA A 30 18.50 17.11 2.88
N ASP A 31 18.86 18.03 3.78
CA ASP A 31 18.76 17.88 5.22
C ASP A 31 19.39 16.58 5.78
N GLY A 32 20.43 16.08 5.12
CA GLY A 32 21.18 14.91 5.55
C GLY A 32 20.48 13.57 5.31
N ARG A 33 19.45 13.50 4.45
CA ARG A 33 18.86 12.23 4.00
C ARG A 33 19.95 11.34 3.37
N GLY A 34 19.97 10.06 3.75
CA GLY A 34 20.81 9.04 3.10
C GLY A 34 20.13 8.43 1.86
N PRO A 35 20.86 7.68 1.01
CA PRO A 35 20.27 6.97 -0.11
C PRO A 35 19.43 5.78 0.37
N SER A 36 18.30 5.54 -0.28
CA SER A 36 17.55 4.29 -0.22
C SER A 36 17.99 3.32 -1.31
N VAL A 37 17.52 2.07 -1.22
CA VAL A 37 17.62 1.08 -2.30
C VAL A 37 17.04 1.58 -3.62
N TRP A 38 16.02 2.44 -3.60
CA TRP A 38 15.43 3.00 -4.81
C TRP A 38 16.28 4.11 -5.42
N ASP A 39 16.97 4.93 -4.61
CA ASP A 39 17.91 5.94 -5.11
C ASP A 39 19.09 5.29 -5.86
N THR A 40 19.49 4.08 -5.44
CA THR A 40 20.55 3.30 -6.09
C THR A 40 20.00 2.54 -7.29
N PHE A 41 18.89 1.82 -7.12
CA PHE A 41 18.31 0.97 -8.16
C PHE A 41 17.88 1.77 -9.38
N SER A 42 17.27 2.96 -9.20
CA SER A 42 16.79 3.77 -10.32
C SER A 42 17.91 4.26 -11.25
N ARG A 43 19.15 4.33 -10.75
CA ARG A 43 20.33 4.75 -11.55
C ARG A 43 20.92 3.62 -12.38
N ARG A 44 20.49 2.37 -12.17
CA ARG A 44 20.91 1.24 -13.00
C ARG A 44 20.26 1.34 -14.37
N ALA A 45 21.07 1.24 -15.43
CA ALA A 45 20.57 1.26 -16.79
C ALA A 45 19.47 0.21 -17.02
N GLY A 46 18.30 0.66 -17.51
CA GLY A 46 17.15 -0.19 -17.81
C GLY A 46 16.34 -0.66 -16.58
N ALA A 47 16.69 -0.25 -15.36
CA ALA A 47 15.92 -0.60 -14.16
C ALA A 47 14.61 0.18 -14.03
N VAL A 48 14.60 1.43 -14.50
CA VAL A 48 13.42 2.30 -14.51
C VAL A 48 13.23 2.85 -15.92
N ALA A 49 11.97 2.96 -16.35
CA ALA A 49 11.61 3.56 -17.63
C ALA A 49 12.26 4.94 -17.79
N HIS A 50 12.74 5.22 -19.01
CA HIS A 50 13.38 6.50 -19.38
C HIS A 50 14.62 6.91 -18.55
N GLY A 51 15.10 6.05 -17.63
CA GLY A 51 16.16 6.40 -16.69
C GLY A 51 15.70 7.36 -15.58
N ASP A 52 14.38 7.43 -15.34
CA ASP A 52 13.80 8.30 -14.31
C ASP A 52 14.32 7.92 -12.91
N THR A 53 14.42 8.93 -12.03
CA THR A 53 14.85 8.73 -10.63
C THR A 53 13.92 9.45 -9.68
N PRO A 54 13.76 8.98 -8.43
CA PRO A 54 12.90 9.64 -7.44
C PRO A 54 13.53 10.91 -6.83
N ALA A 55 14.65 11.41 -7.38
CA ALA A 55 15.45 12.47 -6.77
C ALA A 55 14.66 13.78 -6.55
N ASP A 56 13.87 14.17 -7.56
CA ASP A 56 13.00 15.35 -7.51
C ASP A 56 11.54 14.98 -7.23
N ALA A 57 11.06 13.87 -7.79
CA ALA A 57 9.68 13.39 -7.59
C ALA A 57 8.63 14.50 -7.82
N CYS A 58 7.73 14.69 -6.86
CA CYS A 58 6.77 15.77 -6.87
C CYS A 58 7.28 16.98 -6.08
N ASP A 59 8.52 17.00 -5.59
CA ASP A 59 9.04 18.06 -4.72
C ASP A 59 8.13 18.32 -3.49
N HIS A 60 7.45 17.26 -3.00
CA HIS A 60 6.52 17.38 -1.88
C HIS A 60 7.23 17.81 -0.60
N PHE A 61 8.54 17.51 -0.47
CA PHE A 61 9.36 17.96 0.64
C PHE A 61 9.29 19.47 0.85
N HIS A 62 9.29 20.26 -0.23
CA HIS A 62 9.16 21.73 -0.16
C HIS A 62 7.71 22.22 -0.33
N ARG A 63 6.81 21.39 -0.89
CA ARG A 63 5.47 21.79 -1.35
C ARG A 63 4.31 21.20 -0.57
N TYR A 64 4.56 20.50 0.53
CA TYR A 64 3.50 19.82 1.28
C TYR A 64 2.35 20.74 1.71
N GLU A 65 2.62 22.02 2.00
CA GLU A 65 1.58 23.02 2.33
C GLU A 65 0.60 23.24 1.17
N GLU A 66 1.09 23.26 -0.08
CA GLU A 66 0.28 23.36 -1.30
C GLU A 66 -0.58 22.10 -1.48
N ASP A 67 0.04 20.93 -1.31
CA ASP A 67 -0.62 19.63 -1.44
C ASP A 67 -1.69 19.42 -0.35
N PHE A 68 -1.48 19.91 0.86
CA PHE A 68 -2.46 19.85 1.94
C PHE A 68 -3.58 20.87 1.76
N ALA A 69 -3.30 22.03 1.19
CA ALA A 69 -4.34 22.96 0.78
C ALA A 69 -5.23 22.34 -0.32
N LEU A 70 -4.67 21.56 -1.24
CA LEU A 70 -5.43 20.79 -2.24
C LEU A 70 -6.35 19.76 -1.58
N LEU A 71 -5.83 18.92 -0.67
CA LEU A 71 -6.64 17.95 0.09
C LEU A 71 -7.81 18.64 0.82
N GLN A 72 -7.53 19.76 1.48
CA GLN A 72 -8.53 20.52 2.21
C GLN A 72 -9.64 21.06 1.28
N ARG A 73 -9.26 21.63 0.12
CA ARG A 73 -10.20 22.10 -0.93
C ARG A 73 -11.04 20.97 -1.50
N LEU A 74 -10.46 19.79 -1.69
CA LEU A 74 -11.17 18.59 -2.13
C LEU A 74 -12.06 17.98 -1.04
N GLY A 75 -12.01 18.49 0.19
CA GLY A 75 -12.82 17.98 1.31
C GLY A 75 -12.35 16.62 1.84
N LEU A 76 -11.16 16.16 1.45
CA LEU A 76 -10.59 14.90 1.93
C LEU A 76 -9.99 15.13 3.32
N ARG A 77 -10.47 14.39 4.32
CA ARG A 77 -10.12 14.58 5.75
C ARG A 77 -9.15 13.54 6.27
N HIS A 78 -8.70 12.61 5.43
CA HIS A 78 -7.71 11.60 5.78
C HIS A 78 -6.64 11.54 4.71
N TYR A 79 -5.38 11.45 5.13
CA TYR A 79 -4.24 11.33 4.23
C TYR A 79 -3.33 10.22 4.71
N ARG A 80 -3.09 9.23 3.84
CA ARG A 80 -2.12 8.17 4.06
C ARG A 80 -0.80 8.56 3.43
N LEU A 81 0.24 8.61 4.26
CA LEU A 81 1.62 8.89 3.86
C LEU A 81 2.54 7.79 4.38
N SER A 82 3.79 7.77 3.91
CA SER A 82 4.86 7.02 4.57
C SER A 82 5.94 7.95 5.11
N ILE A 83 6.74 7.45 6.04
CA ILE A 83 7.95 8.10 6.51
C ILE A 83 9.15 7.47 5.80
N GLY A 84 10.01 8.30 5.24
CA GLY A 84 11.27 7.90 4.65
C GLY A 84 12.27 7.51 5.74
N TRP A 85 12.42 6.20 5.97
CA TRP A 85 13.46 5.67 6.86
C TRP A 85 14.85 6.30 6.60
N PRO A 86 15.36 6.39 5.37
CA PRO A 86 16.67 7.00 5.10
C PRO A 86 16.76 8.50 5.42
N ARG A 87 15.62 9.19 5.54
CA ARG A 87 15.60 10.60 5.97
C ARG A 87 15.81 10.72 7.48
N LEU A 88 15.29 9.77 8.26
CA LEU A 88 15.47 9.73 9.73
C LEU A 88 16.76 9.04 10.15
N PHE A 89 17.16 7.97 9.47
CA PHE A 89 18.38 7.23 9.75
C PHE A 89 19.14 7.06 8.43
N PRO A 90 20.06 7.99 8.09
CA PRO A 90 20.75 8.00 6.81
C PRO A 90 21.53 6.72 6.51
N THR A 91 22.06 6.06 7.53
CA THR A 91 22.72 4.75 7.45
C THR A 91 21.83 3.58 7.91
N GLY A 92 20.54 3.85 8.09
CA GLY A 92 19.50 2.93 8.58
C GLY A 92 19.57 2.56 10.07
N THR A 93 20.67 2.88 10.76
CA THR A 93 20.86 2.65 12.19
C THR A 93 21.48 3.88 12.86
N GLY A 94 21.77 3.79 14.16
CA GLY A 94 22.52 4.82 14.89
C GLY A 94 21.63 5.95 15.39
N ARG A 95 22.12 7.19 15.26
CA ARG A 95 21.39 8.38 15.76
C ARG A 95 20.40 8.86 14.72
N VAL A 96 19.22 9.26 15.19
CA VAL A 96 18.23 9.95 14.35
C VAL A 96 18.84 11.25 13.79
N ASN A 97 18.57 11.53 12.52
CA ASN A 97 18.80 12.80 11.88
C ASN A 97 17.74 13.82 12.36
N PRO A 98 18.12 14.85 13.14
CA PRO A 98 17.17 15.80 13.70
C PRO A 98 16.40 16.59 12.63
N ALA A 99 17.04 16.93 11.50
CA ALA A 99 16.39 17.68 10.43
C ALA A 99 15.32 16.83 9.72
N GLY A 100 15.62 15.56 9.45
CA GLY A 100 14.66 14.60 8.92
C GLY A 100 13.45 14.39 9.83
N LEU A 101 13.67 14.26 11.15
CA LEU A 101 12.56 14.16 12.11
C LEU A 101 11.75 15.45 12.17
N ALA A 102 12.40 16.61 12.17
CA ALA A 102 11.74 17.91 12.19
C ALA A 102 10.88 18.15 10.93
N PHE A 103 11.26 17.60 9.78
CA PHE A 103 10.41 17.62 8.58
C PHE A 103 9.07 16.92 8.82
N TYR A 104 9.07 15.67 9.29
CA TYR A 104 7.83 14.94 9.54
C TYR A 104 7.02 15.52 10.71
N ASP A 105 7.68 16.09 11.72
CA ASP A 105 7.01 16.82 12.79
C ASP A 105 6.17 17.99 12.23
N ARG A 106 6.78 18.85 11.41
CA ARG A 106 6.08 19.95 10.72
C ARG A 106 5.00 19.44 9.75
N LEU A 107 5.28 18.36 9.04
CA LEU A 107 4.35 17.75 8.08
C LEU A 107 3.06 17.29 8.79
N ILE A 108 3.20 16.62 9.93
CA ILE A 108 2.06 16.16 10.75
C ILE A 108 1.28 17.35 11.32
N ASP A 109 1.97 18.38 11.82
CA ASP A 109 1.31 19.59 12.31
C ASP A 109 0.52 20.31 11.21
N ALA A 110 1.09 20.42 10.00
CA ALA A 110 0.42 21.06 8.88
C ALA A 110 -0.83 20.32 8.39
N LEU A 111 -0.85 18.98 8.47
CA LEU A 111 -2.04 18.17 8.21
C LEU A 111 -3.12 18.44 9.27
N LEU A 112 -2.75 18.37 10.54
CA LEU A 112 -3.69 18.51 11.66
C LEU A 112 -4.26 19.93 11.75
N ALA A 113 -3.45 20.96 11.49
CA ALA A 113 -3.89 22.36 11.40
C ALA A 113 -4.99 22.58 10.35
N ARG A 114 -5.07 21.70 9.34
CA ARG A 114 -6.11 21.71 8.29
C ARG A 114 -7.27 20.76 8.55
N GLY A 115 -7.28 20.08 9.70
CA GLY A 115 -8.27 19.07 10.05
C GLY A 115 -8.14 17.79 9.21
N ILE A 116 -6.95 17.49 8.71
CA ILE A 116 -6.65 16.27 7.96
C ILE A 116 -5.99 15.27 8.92
N THR A 117 -6.59 14.09 9.07
CA THR A 117 -6.07 13.03 9.94
C THR A 117 -4.96 12.25 9.24
N PRO A 118 -3.74 12.21 9.79
CA PRO A 118 -2.64 11.44 9.23
C PRO A 118 -2.82 9.93 9.47
N TRP A 119 -2.56 9.15 8.42
CA TRP A 119 -2.36 7.70 8.44
C TRP A 119 -0.92 7.42 8.04
N VAL A 120 -0.09 7.00 9.00
CA VAL A 120 1.36 6.92 8.79
C VAL A 120 1.79 5.48 8.54
N THR A 121 2.38 5.25 7.38
CA THR A 121 3.03 4.00 6.99
C THR A 121 4.51 4.07 7.38
N LEU A 122 4.96 3.17 8.25
CA LEU A 122 6.35 3.19 8.74
C LEU A 122 7.35 2.75 7.67
N TYR A 123 6.99 1.81 6.81
CA TYR A 123 7.87 1.32 5.74
C TYR A 123 7.14 1.20 4.40
N HIS A 124 7.67 1.87 3.38
CA HIS A 124 7.17 1.81 2.02
C HIS A 124 8.34 1.65 1.03
N TRP A 125 9.00 0.49 1.13
CA TRP A 125 9.99 -0.06 0.17
C TRP A 125 11.34 0.65 0.10
N ASP A 126 11.52 1.68 0.91
CA ASP A 126 12.63 2.62 0.87
C ASP A 126 13.70 2.30 1.91
N LEU A 127 14.13 1.03 1.96
CA LEU A 127 15.20 0.59 2.85
C LEU A 127 16.46 1.46 2.64
N PRO A 128 17.09 1.98 3.71
CA PRO A 128 18.39 2.66 3.60
C PRO A 128 19.42 1.77 2.90
N GLN A 129 20.14 2.30 1.91
CA GLN A 129 21.08 1.53 1.09
C GLN A 129 22.17 0.87 1.93
N THR A 130 22.64 1.53 2.99
CA THR A 130 23.65 0.96 3.90
C THR A 130 23.18 -0.33 4.58
N LEU A 131 21.87 -0.48 4.86
CA LEU A 131 21.33 -1.74 5.37
C LEU A 131 21.31 -2.81 4.29
N GLU A 132 20.96 -2.44 3.05
CA GLU A 132 20.99 -3.37 1.91
C GLU A 132 22.41 -3.88 1.60
N ASP A 133 23.40 -2.98 1.62
CA ASP A 133 24.81 -3.31 1.46
C ASP A 133 25.29 -4.28 2.55
N ALA A 134 24.74 -4.17 3.76
CA ALA A 134 24.99 -5.07 4.88
C ALA A 134 24.15 -6.36 4.86
N GLY A 135 23.29 -6.56 3.86
CA GLY A 135 22.48 -7.77 3.72
C GLY A 135 20.97 -7.55 3.54
N GLY A 136 20.47 -6.37 3.89
CA GLY A 136 19.07 -5.99 3.75
C GLY A 136 18.10 -6.97 4.42
N TRP A 137 16.98 -7.25 3.77
CA TRP A 137 15.97 -8.16 4.31
C TRP A 137 16.42 -9.63 4.43
N ARG A 138 17.58 -9.99 3.85
CA ARG A 138 18.20 -11.31 4.01
C ARG A 138 18.72 -11.50 5.43
N GLU A 139 19.05 -10.39 6.11
CA GLU A 139 19.65 -10.40 7.43
C GLU A 139 18.69 -10.00 8.54
N ARG A 140 18.71 -10.75 9.65
CA ARG A 140 17.87 -10.47 10.82
C ARG A 140 18.20 -9.12 11.46
N ALA A 141 19.44 -8.64 11.29
CA ALA A 141 19.87 -7.33 11.79
C ALA A 141 19.00 -6.18 11.26
N THR A 142 18.42 -6.32 10.06
CA THR A 142 17.46 -5.33 9.50
C THR A 142 16.18 -5.24 10.32
N VAL A 143 15.73 -6.34 10.93
CA VAL A 143 14.59 -6.35 11.87
C VAL A 143 14.92 -5.54 13.12
N THR A 144 16.13 -5.71 13.67
CA THR A 144 16.59 -4.95 14.83
C THR A 144 16.72 -3.46 14.52
N ALA A 145 17.25 -3.12 13.35
CA ALA A 145 17.30 -1.73 12.87
C ALA A 145 15.89 -1.14 12.74
N PHE A 146 14.97 -1.89 12.13
CA PHE A 146 13.58 -1.47 11.97
C PHE A 146 12.86 -1.27 13.31
N ALA A 147 13.12 -2.13 14.30
CA ALA A 147 12.55 -2.00 15.64
C ALA A 147 12.96 -0.67 16.30
N HIS A 148 14.24 -0.30 16.20
CA HIS A 148 14.74 0.97 16.73
C HIS A 148 14.15 2.18 15.99
N TYR A 149 14.05 2.09 14.67
CA TYR A 149 13.40 3.10 13.83
C TYR A 149 11.93 3.29 14.21
N ALA A 150 11.16 2.20 14.29
CA ALA A 150 9.74 2.22 14.66
C ALA A 150 9.53 2.80 16.07
N ASP A 151 10.33 2.40 17.05
CA ASP A 151 10.30 2.98 18.40
C ASP A 151 10.51 4.50 18.36
N THR A 152 11.51 4.96 17.60
CA THR A 152 11.85 6.38 17.48
C THR A 152 10.71 7.20 16.86
N VAL A 153 10.17 6.73 15.72
CA VAL A 153 9.09 7.39 15.01
C VAL A 153 7.82 7.48 15.85
N VAL A 154 7.40 6.35 16.44
CA VAL A 154 6.16 6.30 17.21
C VAL A 154 6.29 7.13 18.49
N ARG A 155 7.45 7.13 19.16
CA ARG A 155 7.67 8.02 20.32
C ARG A 155 7.58 9.49 19.96
N ALA A 156 8.12 9.88 18.81
CA ALA A 156 8.17 11.28 18.41
C ALA A 156 6.82 11.84 17.93
N LEU A 157 6.02 11.00 17.25
CA LEU A 157 4.79 11.44 16.58
C LEU A 157 3.52 10.84 17.19
N GLY A 158 3.65 9.89 18.13
CA GLY A 158 2.55 9.13 18.71
C GLY A 158 1.62 9.93 19.61
N ASP A 159 1.99 11.14 20.03
CA ASP A 159 1.10 12.07 20.69
C ASP A 159 -0.05 12.51 19.76
N ARG A 160 0.26 12.74 18.48
CA ARG A 160 -0.63 13.28 17.43
C ARG A 160 -1.14 12.21 16.45
N VAL A 161 -0.29 11.28 16.03
CA VAL A 161 -0.63 10.23 15.05
C VAL A 161 -1.26 9.03 15.74
N LYS A 162 -2.49 8.68 15.33
CA LYS A 162 -3.27 7.57 15.92
C LYS A 162 -3.60 6.45 14.95
N ARG A 163 -3.13 6.53 13.70
CA ARG A 163 -3.41 5.56 12.64
C ARG A 163 -2.09 5.14 12.01
N TRP A 164 -1.65 3.94 12.38
CA TRP A 164 -0.34 3.42 12.04
C TRP A 164 -0.47 2.21 11.11
N ILE A 165 0.29 2.24 10.03
CA ILE A 165 0.47 1.11 9.11
C ILE A 165 1.93 0.68 9.23
N THR A 166 2.18 -0.58 9.55
CA THR A 166 3.56 -1.03 9.78
C THR A 166 4.37 -1.07 8.48
N MET A 167 3.84 -1.72 7.46
CA MET A 167 4.54 -1.97 6.20
C MET A 167 3.55 -2.01 5.05
N ASN A 168 3.99 -1.54 3.89
CA ASN A 168 3.27 -1.65 2.63
C ASN A 168 3.74 -2.87 1.83
N GLU A 169 2.81 -3.74 1.42
CA GLU A 169 3.01 -4.74 0.35
C GLU A 169 4.32 -5.53 0.45
N ILE A 170 4.41 -6.42 1.45
CA ILE A 170 5.59 -7.29 1.62
C ILE A 170 5.96 -8.07 0.34
N PRO A 171 5.00 -8.60 -0.45
CA PRO A 171 5.30 -9.23 -1.74
C PRO A 171 6.08 -8.34 -2.72
N CYS A 172 5.89 -7.03 -2.69
CA CYS A 172 6.56 -6.12 -3.63
C CYS A 172 8.04 -5.96 -3.27
N PHE A 173 8.37 -5.58 -2.04
CA PHE A 173 9.78 -5.37 -1.69
C PHE A 173 10.55 -6.66 -1.38
N ILE A 174 9.88 -7.78 -1.10
CA ILE A 174 10.54 -9.10 -0.95
C ILE A 174 10.46 -9.91 -2.25
N GLY A 175 9.25 -10.18 -2.75
CA GLY A 175 9.04 -11.02 -3.94
C GLY A 175 9.56 -10.38 -5.21
N MET A 176 9.22 -9.11 -5.48
CA MET A 176 9.73 -8.42 -6.68
C MET A 176 11.13 -7.84 -6.46
N GLY A 177 11.44 -7.39 -5.24
CA GLY A 177 12.75 -6.81 -4.88
C GLY A 177 13.89 -7.83 -4.83
N TYR A 178 13.67 -8.97 -4.15
CA TYR A 178 14.68 -10.02 -3.97
C TYR A 178 14.40 -11.27 -4.80
N GLY A 179 13.21 -11.47 -5.38
CA GLY A 179 12.87 -12.69 -6.11
C GLY A 179 12.99 -12.52 -7.63
N THR A 180 12.14 -11.67 -8.22
CA THR A 180 12.16 -11.42 -9.66
C THR A 180 13.21 -10.39 -10.07
N GLY A 181 13.58 -9.49 -9.15
CA GLY A 181 14.50 -8.39 -9.38
C GLY A 181 13.90 -7.26 -10.22
N GLU A 182 12.57 -7.20 -10.32
CA GLU A 182 11.85 -6.13 -11.02
C GLU A 182 11.84 -4.82 -10.21
N HIS A 183 11.91 -4.91 -8.88
CA HIS A 183 11.98 -3.77 -7.97
C HIS A 183 13.34 -3.71 -7.27
N ALA A 184 13.64 -2.58 -6.63
CA ALA A 184 14.81 -2.45 -5.76
C ALA A 184 14.80 -3.53 -4.66
N PRO A 185 15.95 -4.14 -4.32
CA PRO A 185 17.31 -3.88 -4.81
C PRO A 185 17.66 -4.51 -6.19
N GLY A 186 16.73 -5.23 -6.81
CA GLY A 186 16.96 -5.90 -8.09
C GLY A 186 17.66 -7.26 -7.96
N ALA A 187 17.55 -7.89 -6.79
CA ALA A 187 18.15 -9.17 -6.48
C ALA A 187 17.29 -10.35 -6.97
N ARG A 188 17.93 -11.52 -7.11
CA ARG A 188 17.32 -12.77 -7.58
C ARG A 188 17.76 -13.93 -6.69
N GLU A 189 17.25 -13.90 -5.48
CA GLU A 189 17.56 -14.83 -4.42
C GLU A 189 16.89 -16.19 -4.63
N ASN A 190 17.52 -17.23 -4.09
CA ASN A 190 16.93 -18.56 -4.09
C ASN A 190 15.75 -18.66 -3.12
N ARG A 191 14.98 -19.75 -3.25
CA ARG A 191 13.76 -19.99 -2.49
C ARG A 191 13.95 -19.94 -0.96
N ARG A 192 15.08 -20.44 -0.45
CA ARG A 192 15.41 -20.44 0.99
C ARG A 192 15.60 -19.02 1.51
N VAL A 193 16.39 -18.22 0.79
CA VAL A 193 16.65 -16.82 1.17
C VAL A 193 15.37 -15.99 1.10
N LEU A 194 14.55 -16.19 0.07
CA LEU A 194 13.24 -15.53 -0.04
C LEU A 194 12.31 -15.88 1.12
N ALA A 195 12.20 -17.17 1.48
CA ALA A 195 11.38 -17.59 2.61
C ALA A 195 11.85 -16.95 3.92
N GLN A 196 13.17 -16.83 4.12
CA GLN A 196 13.75 -16.15 5.27
C GLN A 196 13.47 -14.64 5.26
N ALA A 197 13.61 -13.98 4.11
CA ALA A 197 13.38 -12.54 3.97
C ALA A 197 11.91 -12.17 4.23
N TYR A 198 10.96 -12.99 3.76
CA TYR A 198 9.54 -12.88 4.13
C TYR A 198 9.34 -13.01 5.65
N HIS A 199 10.03 -13.95 6.30
CA HIS A 199 9.98 -14.10 7.76
C HIS A 199 10.51 -12.86 8.49
N HIS A 200 11.62 -12.28 8.03
CA HIS A 200 12.17 -11.04 8.59
C HIS A 200 11.23 -9.84 8.42
N ALA A 201 10.60 -9.68 7.25
CA ALA A 201 9.61 -8.62 7.04
C ALA A 201 8.40 -8.78 7.98
N LEU A 202 7.92 -10.00 8.19
CA LEU A 202 6.84 -10.26 9.16
C LEU A 202 7.28 -9.96 10.60
N LEU A 203 8.53 -10.26 10.97
CA LEU A 203 9.06 -9.88 12.29
C LEU A 203 9.14 -8.37 12.47
N ALA A 204 9.58 -7.65 11.43
CA ALA A 204 9.58 -6.18 11.41
C ALA A 204 8.15 -5.62 11.61
N HIS A 205 7.14 -6.21 10.97
CA HIS A 205 5.74 -5.89 11.25
C HIS A 205 5.41 -6.06 12.75
N GLY A 206 5.78 -7.20 13.36
CA GLY A 206 5.57 -7.44 14.79
C GLY A 206 6.25 -6.41 15.70
N GLU A 207 7.49 -6.02 15.37
CA GLU A 207 8.21 -4.96 16.09
C GLU A 207 7.51 -3.61 16.00
N ALA A 208 6.99 -3.24 14.83
CA ALA A 208 6.21 -2.01 14.68
C ALA A 208 4.87 -2.06 15.43
N VAL A 209 4.18 -3.22 15.46
CA VAL A 209 2.98 -3.39 16.31
C VAL A 209 3.36 -3.15 17.78
N ARG A 210 4.45 -3.76 18.26
CA ARG A 210 4.96 -3.55 19.63
C ARG A 210 5.23 -2.07 19.89
N ALA A 211 5.93 -1.38 18.99
CA ALA A 211 6.25 0.04 19.11
C ALA A 211 4.98 0.90 19.25
N VAL A 212 3.96 0.67 18.40
CA VAL A 212 2.69 1.40 18.48
C VAL A 212 1.94 1.12 19.78
N ARG A 213 1.91 -0.13 20.25
CA ARG A 213 1.29 -0.46 21.54
C ARG A 213 2.00 0.20 22.72
N ALA A 214 3.33 0.32 22.65
CA ALA A 214 4.12 0.90 23.72
C ALA A 214 4.08 2.44 23.72
N PHE A 215 4.10 3.08 22.55
CA PHE A 215 4.37 4.52 22.44
C PHE A 215 3.29 5.33 21.70
N GLY A 216 2.34 4.70 21.02
CA GLY A 216 1.28 5.40 20.28
C GLY A 216 0.22 6.09 21.17
N GLY A 217 0.23 5.77 22.47
CA GLY A 217 -0.70 6.34 23.45
C GLY A 217 -2.16 5.93 23.22
N ARG A 218 -3.07 6.59 23.96
CA ARG A 218 -4.50 6.25 23.93
C ARG A 218 -5.11 6.46 22.55
N GLY A 219 -5.86 5.47 22.07
CA GLY A 219 -6.59 5.52 20.81
C GLY A 219 -5.76 5.23 19.56
N ALA A 220 -4.46 4.90 19.72
CA ALA A 220 -3.64 4.43 18.61
C ALA A 220 -4.16 3.10 18.08
N GLN A 221 -4.28 3.03 16.76
CA GLN A 221 -4.62 1.84 16.00
C GLN A 221 -3.45 1.46 15.09
N VAL A 222 -3.18 0.16 14.97
CA VAL A 222 -2.12 -0.36 14.09
C VAL A 222 -2.61 -1.54 13.27
N GLY A 223 -2.19 -1.56 12.01
CA GLY A 223 -2.39 -2.67 11.08
C GLY A 223 -1.22 -2.75 10.09
N LEU A 224 -1.28 -3.74 9.22
CA LEU A 224 -0.43 -3.81 8.03
C LEU A 224 -1.27 -3.55 6.78
N THR A 225 -0.62 -3.14 5.70
CA THR A 225 -1.22 -3.06 4.37
C THR A 225 -0.66 -4.15 3.49
N GLN A 226 -1.53 -4.90 2.81
CA GLN A 226 -1.12 -5.95 1.88
C GLN A 226 -1.85 -5.81 0.54
N ASN A 227 -1.20 -6.28 -0.52
CA ASN A 227 -1.73 -6.48 -1.86
C ASN A 227 -1.98 -7.98 -2.11
N PRO A 228 -3.05 -8.55 -1.55
CA PRO A 228 -3.29 -9.98 -1.66
C PRO A 228 -3.52 -10.40 -3.11
N ALA A 229 -3.09 -11.61 -3.45
CA ALA A 229 -3.54 -12.28 -4.66
C ALA A 229 -5.02 -12.68 -4.47
N ILE A 230 -5.91 -12.22 -5.35
CA ILE A 230 -7.37 -12.40 -5.17
C ILE A 230 -7.95 -13.32 -6.24
N GLY A 231 -8.70 -14.33 -5.80
CA GLY A 231 -9.59 -15.11 -6.65
C GLY A 231 -10.96 -14.45 -6.76
N ILE A 232 -11.46 -14.27 -7.98
CA ILE A 232 -12.82 -13.83 -8.29
C ILE A 232 -13.58 -15.05 -8.80
N PRO A 233 -14.62 -15.54 -8.12
CA PRO A 233 -15.39 -16.66 -8.61
C PRO A 233 -16.15 -16.27 -9.89
N VAL A 234 -16.06 -17.10 -10.94
CA VAL A 234 -16.70 -16.81 -12.23
C VAL A 234 -18.23 -16.86 -12.14
N THR A 235 -18.77 -17.74 -11.28
CA THR A 235 -20.15 -17.67 -10.82
C THR A 235 -20.18 -17.50 -9.30
N GLU A 236 -21.16 -16.79 -8.78
CA GLU A 236 -21.33 -16.67 -7.33
C GLU A 236 -22.10 -17.87 -6.74
N LEU A 237 -21.84 -19.06 -7.27
CA LEU A 237 -22.33 -20.32 -6.75
C LEU A 237 -21.35 -20.91 -5.74
N PRO A 238 -21.82 -21.70 -4.76
CA PRO A 238 -20.96 -22.24 -3.70
C PRO A 238 -19.66 -22.93 -4.17
N PRO A 239 -19.64 -23.72 -5.27
CA PRO A 239 -18.41 -24.36 -5.73
C PRO A 239 -17.33 -23.36 -6.16
N ASP A 240 -17.69 -22.39 -6.99
CA ASP A 240 -16.75 -21.39 -7.51
C ASP A 240 -16.28 -20.44 -6.41
N ILE A 241 -17.17 -20.06 -5.49
CA ILE A 241 -16.82 -19.27 -4.30
C ILE A 241 -15.79 -20.02 -3.44
N ALA A 242 -16.02 -21.31 -3.18
CA ALA A 242 -15.09 -22.13 -2.40
C ALA A 242 -13.74 -22.28 -3.11
N ALA A 243 -13.74 -22.48 -4.43
CA ALA A 243 -12.53 -22.57 -5.24
C ALA A 243 -11.74 -21.24 -5.22
N ALA A 244 -12.40 -20.11 -5.44
CA ALA A 244 -11.79 -18.78 -5.38
C ALA A 244 -11.23 -18.46 -3.99
N GLN A 245 -11.94 -18.83 -2.91
CA GLN A 245 -11.44 -18.68 -1.54
C GLN A 245 -10.20 -19.55 -1.28
N ALA A 246 -10.21 -20.82 -1.70
CA ALA A 246 -9.08 -21.73 -1.52
C ALA A 246 -7.85 -21.26 -2.32
N TRP A 247 -8.05 -20.75 -3.53
CA TRP A 247 -6.99 -20.13 -4.32
C TRP A 247 -6.42 -18.89 -3.61
N THR A 248 -7.29 -18.01 -3.11
CA THR A 248 -6.90 -16.81 -2.35
C THR A 248 -6.12 -17.20 -1.10
N GLU A 249 -6.56 -18.19 -0.33
CA GLU A 249 -5.82 -18.66 0.85
C GLU A 249 -4.42 -19.17 0.46
N LEU A 250 -4.34 -20.08 -0.53
CA LEU A 250 -3.07 -20.70 -0.94
C LEU A 250 -2.00 -19.68 -1.36
N HIS A 251 -2.39 -18.58 -2.02
CA HIS A 251 -1.43 -17.59 -2.52
C HIS A 251 -1.02 -16.56 -1.46
N ASN A 252 -1.78 -16.43 -0.37
CA ASN A 252 -1.51 -15.43 0.68
C ASN A 252 -1.11 -16.04 2.03
N GLU A 253 -1.27 -17.36 2.22
CA GLU A 253 -1.13 -18.03 3.51
C GLU A 253 0.25 -17.88 4.16
N HIS A 254 1.30 -17.73 3.35
CA HIS A 254 2.66 -17.58 3.85
C HIS A 254 2.90 -16.24 4.54
N LEU A 255 2.03 -15.26 4.31
CA LEU A 255 2.06 -13.94 4.94
C LEU A 255 0.96 -13.80 6.00
N LEU A 256 -0.28 -14.12 5.63
CA LEU A 256 -1.43 -13.82 6.46
C LEU A 256 -1.64 -14.83 7.60
N ASN A 257 -1.28 -16.11 7.43
CA ASN A 257 -1.42 -17.08 8.53
C ASN A 257 -0.43 -16.81 9.68
N PRO A 258 0.85 -16.45 9.45
CA PRO A 258 1.71 -15.98 10.54
C PRO A 258 1.13 -14.81 11.31
N VAL A 259 0.56 -13.81 10.62
CA VAL A 259 -0.02 -12.60 11.24
C VAL A 259 -1.30 -12.91 12.02
N PHE A 260 -2.26 -13.62 11.43
CA PHE A 260 -3.58 -13.80 12.02
C PHE A 260 -3.74 -15.09 12.83
N CYS A 261 -2.89 -16.09 12.60
CA CYS A 261 -3.00 -17.41 13.21
C CYS A 261 -1.77 -17.83 14.02
N GLY A 262 -0.70 -17.01 14.04
CA GLY A 262 0.52 -17.29 14.80
C GLY A 262 1.29 -18.52 14.32
N ARG A 263 1.09 -18.94 13.07
CA ARG A 263 1.77 -20.11 12.49
C ARG A 263 1.81 -20.06 10.97
N TYR A 264 2.87 -20.63 10.40
CA TYR A 264 2.85 -21.02 9.00
C TYR A 264 1.99 -22.29 8.82
N PRO A 265 1.26 -22.42 7.71
CA PRO A 265 0.55 -23.65 7.39
C PRO A 265 1.51 -24.84 7.24
N THR A 266 1.12 -26.01 7.76
CA THR A 266 1.93 -27.24 7.60
C THR A 266 2.17 -27.59 6.13
N ARG A 267 1.20 -27.32 5.25
CA ARG A 267 1.33 -27.53 3.79
C ARG A 267 2.40 -26.62 3.18
N TYR A 268 2.46 -25.36 3.59
CA TYR A 268 3.47 -24.40 3.15
C TYR A 268 4.87 -24.81 3.60
N LEU A 269 5.04 -25.14 4.89
CA LEU A 269 6.33 -25.62 5.39
C LEU A 269 6.76 -26.91 4.70
N ARG A 270 5.84 -27.85 4.48
CA ARG A 270 6.14 -29.09 3.74
C ARG A 270 6.60 -28.80 2.32
N SER A 271 5.95 -27.87 1.61
CA SER A 271 6.32 -27.52 0.24
C SER A 271 7.70 -26.87 0.14
N LEU A 272 8.17 -26.21 1.19
CA LEU A 272 9.52 -25.65 1.28
C LEU A 272 10.61 -26.68 1.60
N GLY A 273 10.29 -27.79 2.26
CA GLY A 273 11.29 -28.81 2.60
C GLY A 273 12.47 -28.25 3.43
N ALA A 274 13.68 -28.28 2.86
CA ALA A 274 14.90 -27.74 3.49
C ALA A 274 15.06 -26.20 3.37
N ASP A 275 14.19 -25.57 2.58
CA ASP A 275 14.16 -24.11 2.33
C ASP A 275 13.25 -23.36 3.31
N ARG A 276 12.73 -24.04 4.35
CA ARG A 276 11.90 -23.40 5.38
C ARG A 276 12.67 -22.27 6.06
N PRO A 277 12.00 -21.16 6.41
CA PRO A 277 12.64 -20.12 7.20
C PRO A 277 13.05 -20.68 8.57
N GLN A 278 14.15 -20.18 9.08
CA GLN A 278 14.53 -20.32 10.47
C GLN A 278 13.63 -19.41 11.30
N ILE A 279 12.85 -20.03 12.18
CA ILE A 279 11.90 -19.36 13.08
C ILE A 279 12.48 -19.48 14.49
N ALA A 280 12.95 -18.37 15.04
CA ALA A 280 13.47 -18.35 16.40
C ALA A 280 12.32 -18.42 17.42
N ARG A 281 12.65 -18.80 18.65
CA ARG A 281 11.68 -18.81 19.75
C ARG A 281 11.14 -17.40 19.97
N GLY A 282 9.81 -17.26 19.94
CA GLY A 282 9.10 -15.99 20.16
C GLY A 282 8.73 -15.25 18.88
N ASP A 283 9.32 -15.61 17.74
CA ASP A 283 9.11 -14.92 16.46
C ASP A 283 7.63 -14.87 16.06
N LEU A 284 6.96 -16.02 16.05
CA LEU A 284 5.55 -16.09 15.66
C LEU A 284 4.62 -15.38 16.66
N ALA A 285 4.98 -15.34 17.95
CA ALA A 285 4.20 -14.61 18.96
C ALA A 285 4.31 -13.09 18.77
N LEU A 286 5.50 -12.62 18.38
CA LEU A 286 5.73 -11.21 18.02
C LEU A 286 5.00 -10.83 16.73
N ILE A 287 5.08 -11.67 15.69
CA ILE A 287 4.42 -11.47 14.39
C ILE A 287 2.90 -11.40 14.55
N SER A 288 2.32 -12.27 15.38
CA SER A 288 0.87 -12.43 15.52
C SER A 288 0.24 -11.58 16.61
N GLN A 289 0.90 -10.48 17.01
CA GLN A 289 0.27 -9.55 17.94
C GLN A 289 -1.02 -9.01 17.33
N PRO A 290 -2.11 -8.86 18.12
CA PRO A 290 -3.38 -8.40 17.58
C PRO A 290 -3.29 -7.02 16.91
N THR A 291 -3.70 -6.96 15.64
CA THR A 291 -3.89 -5.73 14.88
C THR A 291 -5.33 -5.21 14.99
N ASP A 292 -5.50 -3.91 14.78
CA ASP A 292 -6.82 -3.24 14.84
C ASP A 292 -7.54 -3.26 13.49
N PHE A 293 -6.80 -3.40 12.39
CA PHE A 293 -7.32 -3.45 11.04
C PHE A 293 -6.36 -4.16 10.08
N LEU A 294 -6.88 -4.57 8.93
CA LEU A 294 -6.11 -4.97 7.75
C LEU A 294 -6.31 -3.94 6.65
N GLY A 295 -5.22 -3.29 6.23
CA GLY A 295 -5.18 -2.45 5.04
C GLY A 295 -5.09 -3.31 3.78
N LEU A 296 -5.88 -3.00 2.77
CA LEU A 296 -5.87 -3.69 1.49
C LEU A 296 -5.53 -2.73 0.36
N ASN A 297 -4.56 -3.12 -0.45
CA ASN A 297 -4.25 -2.52 -1.73
C ASN A 297 -4.79 -3.46 -2.80
N VAL A 298 -5.87 -3.06 -3.47
CA VAL A 298 -6.55 -3.94 -4.43
C VAL A 298 -6.73 -3.22 -5.74
N TYR A 299 -6.12 -3.77 -6.78
CA TYR A 299 -6.13 -3.18 -8.11
C TYR A 299 -6.79 -4.08 -9.15
N THR A 300 -6.62 -5.40 -9.04
CA THR A 300 -7.17 -6.41 -9.96
C THR A 300 -7.26 -7.78 -9.28
N GLY A 301 -7.68 -8.82 -10.01
CA GLY A 301 -7.80 -10.19 -9.51
C GLY A 301 -7.85 -11.23 -10.62
N ASN A 302 -7.83 -12.51 -10.24
CA ASN A 302 -7.85 -13.64 -11.16
C ASN A 302 -9.22 -14.31 -11.15
N PHE A 303 -9.84 -14.55 -12.31
CA PHE A 303 -11.10 -15.28 -12.38
C PHE A 303 -10.86 -16.77 -12.14
N ILE A 304 -11.62 -17.36 -11.21
CA ILE A 304 -11.48 -18.73 -10.75
C ILE A 304 -12.80 -19.47 -10.96
N ARG A 305 -12.71 -20.71 -11.43
CA ARG A 305 -13.83 -21.67 -11.36
C ARG A 305 -13.44 -22.93 -10.58
N ALA A 306 -14.44 -23.65 -10.10
CA ALA A 306 -14.28 -24.98 -9.57
C ALA A 306 -14.15 -25.99 -10.71
N ALA A 307 -12.94 -26.54 -10.88
CA ALA A 307 -12.70 -27.66 -11.77
C ALA A 307 -13.11 -28.99 -11.10
N ALA A 308 -12.83 -30.11 -11.78
CA ALA A 308 -13.07 -31.44 -11.25
C ALA A 308 -12.53 -31.60 -9.81
N ARG A 309 -13.37 -32.16 -8.93
CA ARG A 309 -13.09 -32.34 -7.49
C ARG A 309 -12.92 -31.03 -6.71
N GLY A 310 -13.44 -29.90 -7.20
CA GLY A 310 -13.44 -28.61 -6.49
C GLY A 310 -12.09 -27.90 -6.45
N LYS A 311 -11.13 -28.33 -7.29
CA LYS A 311 -9.83 -27.65 -7.39
C LYS A 311 -10.01 -26.28 -8.06
N PRO A 312 -9.30 -25.24 -7.60
CA PRO A 312 -9.33 -23.95 -8.27
C PRO A 312 -8.63 -24.02 -9.63
N GLU A 313 -9.30 -23.50 -10.65
CA GLU A 313 -8.76 -23.30 -11.98
C GLU A 313 -8.79 -21.81 -12.30
N VAL A 314 -7.62 -21.24 -12.61
CA VAL A 314 -7.49 -19.85 -13.07
C VAL A 314 -7.90 -19.78 -14.54
N LEU A 315 -8.85 -18.91 -14.85
CA LEU A 315 -9.29 -18.68 -16.22
C LEU A 315 -8.42 -17.60 -16.86
N PRO A 316 -7.84 -17.86 -18.06
CA PRO A 316 -7.11 -16.85 -18.78
C PRO A 316 -8.07 -15.73 -19.22
N LEU A 317 -7.61 -14.49 -19.11
CA LEU A 317 -8.34 -13.36 -19.66
C LEU A 317 -8.23 -13.40 -21.20
N PRO A 318 -9.34 -13.16 -21.93
CA PRO A 318 -9.27 -13.06 -23.39
C PRO A 318 -8.40 -11.85 -23.79
N PRO A 319 -7.77 -11.86 -24.98
CA PRO A 319 -6.88 -10.76 -25.41
C PRO A 319 -7.53 -9.36 -25.43
N GLN A 320 -8.86 -9.30 -25.53
CA GLN A 320 -9.64 -8.05 -25.56
C GLN A 320 -10.15 -7.64 -24.17
N TYR A 321 -9.79 -8.35 -23.09
CA TYR A 321 -10.22 -7.98 -21.76
C TYR A 321 -9.66 -6.59 -21.41
N PRO A 322 -10.46 -5.66 -20.85
CA PRO A 322 -10.01 -4.29 -20.63
C PRO A 322 -8.74 -4.21 -19.77
N LEU A 323 -7.73 -3.53 -20.31
CA LEU A 323 -6.43 -3.30 -19.69
C LEU A 323 -6.23 -1.79 -19.47
N ALA A 324 -5.72 -1.40 -18.30
CA ALA A 324 -5.35 -0.02 -18.01
C ALA A 324 -4.00 0.36 -18.64
N GLY A 325 -3.44 1.52 -18.27
CA GLY A 325 -2.14 1.98 -18.77
C GLY A 325 -0.93 1.14 -18.34
N LEU A 326 -1.10 0.09 -17.53
CA LEU A 326 -0.06 -0.82 -17.08
C LEU A 326 -0.34 -2.27 -17.51
N PRO A 327 0.69 -3.06 -17.87
CA PRO A 327 0.53 -4.39 -18.45
C PRO A 327 -0.06 -5.44 -17.48
N TRP A 328 0.03 -5.19 -16.18
CA TRP A 328 -0.49 -6.08 -15.14
C TRP A 328 -1.91 -5.69 -14.68
N LEU A 329 -2.40 -4.51 -15.05
CA LEU A 329 -3.62 -3.92 -14.46
C LEU A 329 -4.85 -4.10 -15.35
N HIS A 330 -5.45 -5.28 -15.29
CA HIS A 330 -6.75 -5.55 -15.92
C HIS A 330 -7.89 -4.96 -15.09
N LEU A 331 -8.92 -4.42 -15.75
CA LEU A 331 -10.07 -3.80 -15.08
C LEU A 331 -11.00 -4.89 -14.52
N ALA A 332 -10.88 -5.18 -13.22
CA ALA A 332 -11.68 -6.21 -12.54
C ALA A 332 -12.29 -5.69 -11.23
N PRO A 333 -13.28 -4.76 -11.28
CA PRO A 333 -13.92 -4.21 -10.08
C PRO A 333 -14.38 -5.23 -9.02
N PRO A 334 -14.90 -6.42 -9.38
CA PRO A 334 -15.28 -7.42 -8.38
C PRO A 334 -14.13 -7.87 -7.46
N ALA A 335 -12.86 -7.71 -7.87
CA ALA A 335 -11.69 -8.08 -7.08
C ALA A 335 -11.74 -7.51 -5.66
N ILE A 336 -12.11 -6.24 -5.49
CA ILE A 336 -12.07 -5.58 -4.18
C ILE A 336 -13.13 -6.11 -3.22
N TYR A 337 -14.32 -6.47 -3.74
CA TYR A 337 -15.34 -7.15 -2.96
C TYR A 337 -14.87 -8.53 -2.52
N TRP A 338 -14.37 -9.34 -3.47
CA TRP A 338 -13.94 -10.71 -3.20
C TRP A 338 -12.70 -10.78 -2.30
N ALA A 339 -11.78 -9.82 -2.40
CA ALA A 339 -10.67 -9.66 -1.47
C ALA A 339 -11.18 -9.55 -0.03
N MET A 340 -12.08 -8.60 0.23
CA MET A 340 -12.65 -8.40 1.56
C MET A 340 -13.47 -9.59 2.02
N ARG A 341 -14.29 -10.17 1.13
CA ARG A 341 -15.15 -11.32 1.45
C ARG A 341 -14.34 -12.56 1.84
N HIS A 342 -13.36 -12.95 1.02
CA HIS A 342 -12.53 -14.11 1.28
C HIS A 342 -11.67 -13.91 2.52
N LEU A 343 -11.01 -12.76 2.66
CA LEU A 343 -10.16 -12.49 3.82
C LEU A 343 -10.94 -12.35 5.13
N HIS A 344 -12.19 -11.86 5.06
CA HIS A 344 -13.08 -11.84 6.22
C HIS A 344 -13.42 -13.27 6.68
N THR A 345 -13.75 -14.17 5.74
CA THR A 345 -14.01 -15.58 6.06
C THR A 345 -12.77 -16.29 6.61
N LEU A 346 -11.59 -16.02 6.05
CA LEU A 346 -10.35 -16.72 6.39
C LEU A 346 -9.74 -16.25 7.72
N TYR A 347 -9.80 -14.94 8.02
CA TYR A 347 -9.02 -14.33 9.10
C TYR A 347 -9.83 -13.44 10.04
N ALA A 348 -11.09 -13.14 9.71
CA ALA A 348 -11.98 -12.24 10.46
C ALA A 348 -11.30 -10.96 10.99
N PRO A 349 -10.63 -10.14 10.15
CA PRO A 349 -10.02 -8.89 10.61
C PRO A 349 -11.07 -7.98 11.25
N ARG A 350 -10.70 -7.27 12.33
CA ARG A 350 -11.60 -6.37 13.08
C ARG A 350 -12.18 -5.25 12.20
N ALA A 351 -11.39 -4.78 11.25
CA ALA A 351 -11.79 -3.79 10.27
C ALA A 351 -10.94 -3.93 8.99
N PHE A 352 -11.53 -3.56 7.86
CA PHE A 352 -10.82 -3.35 6.60
C PHE A 352 -10.73 -1.86 6.29
N HIS A 353 -9.58 -1.44 5.78
CA HIS A 353 -9.44 -0.17 5.07
C HIS A 353 -8.88 -0.48 3.69
N ILE A 354 -9.51 0.04 2.64
CA ILE A 354 -8.87 0.05 1.31
C ILE A 354 -7.82 1.14 1.36
N THR A 355 -6.55 0.76 1.56
CA THR A 355 -5.43 1.69 1.74
C THR A 355 -4.84 2.18 0.42
N GLU A 356 -5.10 1.44 -0.67
CA GLU A 356 -4.84 1.84 -2.05
C GLU A 356 -5.86 1.18 -2.99
N ASN A 357 -6.41 1.98 -3.90
CA ASN A 357 -7.09 1.53 -5.11
C ASN A 357 -7.08 2.69 -6.11
N GLY A 358 -6.78 2.40 -7.37
CA GLY A 358 -6.72 3.43 -8.40
C GLY A 358 -6.17 2.88 -9.71
N VAL A 359 -5.92 3.77 -10.66
CA VAL A 359 -5.51 3.40 -12.02
C VAL A 359 -4.62 4.45 -12.65
N GLY A 360 -3.55 4.01 -13.32
CA GLY A 360 -2.56 4.84 -13.98
C GLY A 360 -2.74 4.87 -15.50
N TYR A 361 -2.72 6.07 -16.09
CA TYR A 361 -2.69 6.30 -17.54
C TYR A 361 -1.70 7.44 -17.85
N GLU A 362 -1.80 8.07 -19.02
CA GLU A 362 -0.87 9.11 -19.49
C GLU A 362 -1.64 10.39 -19.86
N GLU A 363 -2.47 10.91 -18.94
CA GLU A 363 -3.27 12.11 -19.25
C GLU A 363 -2.44 13.38 -19.12
N ALA A 364 -2.69 14.31 -20.03
CA ALA A 364 -2.18 15.68 -20.00
C ALA A 364 -3.35 16.68 -19.94
N PRO A 365 -3.11 17.91 -19.47
CA PRO A 365 -4.09 18.99 -19.57
C PRO A 365 -4.46 19.28 -21.03
N ASP A 366 -5.72 19.61 -21.27
CA ASP A 366 -6.23 20.10 -22.56
C ASP A 366 -5.86 21.58 -22.80
N ALA A 367 -6.33 22.15 -23.92
CA ALA A 367 -6.07 23.54 -24.28
C ALA A 367 -6.62 24.57 -23.27
N GLN A 368 -7.57 24.16 -22.42
CA GLN A 368 -8.18 24.97 -21.36
C GLN A 368 -7.50 24.72 -20.00
N GLY A 369 -6.54 23.80 -19.93
CA GLY A 369 -5.84 23.41 -18.71
C GLY A 369 -6.60 22.42 -17.84
N GLU A 370 -7.68 21.81 -18.33
CA GLU A 370 -8.38 20.74 -17.63
C GLU A 370 -7.78 19.37 -17.94
N VAL A 371 -7.80 18.45 -16.97
CA VAL A 371 -7.37 17.06 -17.18
C VAL A 371 -8.60 16.15 -17.10
N LEU A 372 -9.10 15.73 -18.26
CA LEU A 372 -10.34 14.98 -18.42
C LEU A 372 -10.12 13.46 -18.38
N ASP A 373 -9.96 12.91 -17.18
CA ASP A 373 -9.66 11.50 -16.93
C ASP A 373 -10.91 10.64 -16.66
N LEU A 374 -11.87 10.65 -17.61
CA LEU A 374 -13.16 9.96 -17.48
C LEU A 374 -13.03 8.47 -17.15
N HIS A 375 -12.03 7.79 -17.72
CA HIS A 375 -11.77 6.38 -17.45
C HIS A 375 -11.43 6.13 -15.96
N ARG A 376 -10.80 7.09 -15.27
CA ARG A 376 -10.49 6.98 -13.84
C ARG A 376 -11.76 7.15 -13.00
N CYS A 377 -12.66 8.04 -13.40
CA CYS A 377 -13.99 8.13 -12.79
C CYS A 377 -14.75 6.80 -12.92
N GLU A 378 -14.77 6.18 -14.11
CA GLU A 378 -15.43 4.88 -14.31
C GLU A 378 -14.78 3.76 -13.50
N TYR A 379 -13.44 3.72 -13.47
CA TYR A 379 -12.70 2.78 -12.62
C TYR A 379 -13.12 2.91 -11.16
N LEU A 380 -13.00 4.11 -10.59
CA LEU A 380 -13.30 4.35 -9.18
C LEU A 380 -14.77 4.05 -8.88
N ARG A 381 -15.71 4.42 -9.77
CA ARG A 381 -17.14 4.11 -9.61
C ARG A 381 -17.38 2.60 -9.50
N GLY A 382 -16.79 1.82 -10.41
CA GLY A 382 -16.93 0.36 -10.40
C GLY A 382 -16.41 -0.27 -9.11
N TYR A 383 -15.20 0.11 -8.67
CA TYR A 383 -14.61 -0.44 -7.45
C TYR A 383 -15.35 0.04 -6.19
N LEU A 384 -15.82 1.28 -6.15
CA LEU A 384 -16.60 1.78 -5.02
C LEU A 384 -17.98 1.11 -4.91
N HIS A 385 -18.62 0.74 -6.01
CA HIS A 385 -19.81 -0.12 -5.95
C HIS A 385 -19.51 -1.49 -5.31
N ALA A 386 -18.36 -2.10 -5.64
CA ALA A 386 -17.93 -3.36 -5.04
C ALA A 386 -17.57 -3.20 -3.55
N VAL A 387 -16.97 -2.07 -3.14
CA VAL A 387 -16.74 -1.77 -1.72
C VAL A 387 -18.06 -1.58 -0.98
N HIS A 388 -18.99 -0.83 -1.58
CA HIS A 388 -20.33 -0.65 -1.01
C HIS A 388 -21.04 -1.99 -0.82
N ARG A 389 -20.96 -2.90 -1.79
CA ARG A 389 -21.52 -4.25 -1.66
C ARG A 389 -20.97 -4.98 -0.43
N ALA A 390 -19.65 -4.97 -0.23
CA ALA A 390 -19.04 -5.59 0.95
C ALA A 390 -19.58 -4.97 2.26
N ALA A 391 -19.69 -3.64 2.31
CA ALA A 391 -20.25 -2.93 3.46
C ALA A 391 -21.73 -3.30 3.72
N ALA A 392 -22.54 -3.38 2.65
CA ALA A 392 -23.96 -3.73 2.73
C ALA A 392 -24.19 -5.16 3.23
N GLU A 393 -23.25 -6.08 2.94
CA GLU A 393 -23.24 -7.45 3.46
C GLU A 393 -22.65 -7.57 4.89
N GLY A 394 -22.33 -6.45 5.54
CA GLY A 394 -21.86 -6.42 6.93
C GLY A 394 -20.37 -6.68 7.12
N ILE A 395 -19.58 -6.78 6.04
CA ILE A 395 -18.11 -6.85 6.15
C ILE A 395 -17.62 -5.52 6.73
N PRO A 396 -16.72 -5.51 7.75
CA PRO A 396 -16.38 -4.31 8.50
C PRO A 396 -15.40 -3.39 7.76
N VAL A 397 -15.74 -2.95 6.55
CA VAL A 397 -14.98 -1.94 5.80
C VAL A 397 -15.27 -0.55 6.35
N ARG A 398 -14.20 0.21 6.65
CA ARG A 398 -14.28 1.47 7.39
C ARG A 398 -13.71 2.67 6.64
N GLY A 399 -12.99 2.44 5.55
CA GLY A 399 -12.45 3.54 4.77
C GLY A 399 -11.88 3.14 3.42
N TYR A 400 -11.66 4.16 2.61
CA TYR A 400 -11.10 4.06 1.27
C TYR A 400 -10.11 5.22 1.01
N PHE A 401 -8.94 4.87 0.51
CA PHE A 401 -7.87 5.78 0.11
C PHE A 401 -7.59 5.57 -1.38
N VAL A 402 -7.81 6.62 -2.17
CA VAL A 402 -7.45 6.58 -3.59
C VAL A 402 -5.93 6.57 -3.74
N TRP A 403 -5.43 5.66 -4.57
CA TRP A 403 -4.06 5.69 -5.08
C TRP A 403 -4.05 6.39 -6.43
N SER A 404 -3.56 7.62 -6.55
CA SER A 404 -2.85 8.42 -5.55
C SER A 404 -3.41 9.84 -5.47
N LEU A 405 -2.98 10.63 -4.47
CA LEU A 405 -3.24 12.06 -4.47
C LEU A 405 -2.63 12.73 -5.71
N LEU A 406 -1.32 12.54 -5.90
CA LEU A 406 -0.51 13.17 -6.95
C LEU A 406 -0.05 12.14 -7.97
N ASP A 407 0.02 12.53 -9.24
CA ASP A 407 0.91 11.87 -10.20
C ASP A 407 2.32 11.89 -9.62
N ASN A 408 3.01 10.75 -9.66
CA ASN A 408 4.25 10.55 -8.91
C ASN A 408 5.19 9.58 -9.63
N PHE A 409 6.34 9.29 -9.00
CA PHE A 409 7.29 8.29 -9.48
C PHE A 409 6.71 6.87 -9.28
N GLU A 410 6.21 6.24 -10.34
CA GLU A 410 5.59 4.90 -10.32
C GLU A 410 6.65 3.80 -10.47
N TRP A 411 7.60 3.77 -9.54
CA TRP A 411 8.57 2.68 -9.38
C TRP A 411 9.35 2.39 -10.68
N ALA A 412 9.33 1.14 -11.16
CA ALA A 412 10.00 0.73 -12.40
C ALA A 412 9.44 1.43 -13.67
N TYR A 413 8.22 2.01 -13.59
CA TYR A 413 7.60 2.74 -14.70
C TYR A 413 7.92 4.24 -14.71
N GLY A 414 8.73 4.73 -13.77
CA GLY A 414 9.14 6.13 -13.72
C GLY A 414 7.96 7.09 -13.67
N TYR A 415 8.02 8.18 -14.42
CA TYR A 415 6.98 9.22 -14.44
C TYR A 415 5.92 9.03 -15.51
N ALA A 416 6.04 7.98 -16.34
CA ALA A 416 5.13 7.74 -17.45
C ALA A 416 3.70 7.44 -16.98
N LYS A 417 3.55 6.66 -15.90
CA LYS A 417 2.24 6.18 -15.42
C LYS A 417 1.69 7.09 -14.32
N ARG A 418 0.58 7.75 -14.62
CA ARG A 418 -0.03 8.81 -13.82
C ARG A 418 -1.22 8.28 -13.02
N PHE A 419 -0.99 7.88 -11.77
CA PHE A 419 -2.06 7.39 -10.88
C PHE A 419 -2.83 8.50 -10.15
N GLY A 420 -2.32 9.73 -10.15
CA GLY A 420 -2.88 10.82 -9.37
C GLY A 420 -4.28 11.20 -9.79
N ILE A 421 -5.12 11.51 -8.80
CA ILE A 421 -6.32 12.34 -9.03
C ILE A 421 -5.96 13.82 -9.22
N VAL A 422 -4.72 14.21 -8.91
CA VAL A 422 -4.12 15.52 -9.22
C VAL A 422 -2.95 15.29 -10.18
N HIS A 423 -3.02 15.93 -11.34
CA HIS A 423 -1.92 15.96 -12.30
C HIS A 423 -0.74 16.78 -11.77
N VAL A 424 0.47 16.29 -11.98
CA VAL A 424 1.72 17.02 -11.71
C VAL A 424 2.46 17.24 -13.02
N ASP A 425 2.68 18.51 -13.34
CA ASP A 425 3.60 18.93 -14.38
C ASP A 425 5.02 18.85 -13.81
N TYR A 426 5.77 17.78 -14.11
CA TYR A 426 7.06 17.53 -13.48
C TYR A 426 8.13 18.59 -13.80
N ALA A 427 7.99 19.32 -14.91
CA ALA A 427 8.92 20.38 -15.29
C ALA A 427 8.71 21.66 -14.45
N THR A 428 7.46 21.97 -14.10
CA THR A 428 7.11 23.18 -13.35
C THR A 428 6.67 22.93 -11.92
N GLN A 429 6.48 21.66 -11.55
CA GLN A 429 5.87 21.18 -10.32
C GLN A 429 4.43 21.67 -10.08
N ARG A 430 3.74 22.18 -11.12
CA ARG A 430 2.36 22.67 -11.02
C ARG A 430 1.39 21.51 -10.78
N ARG A 431 0.51 21.65 -9.78
CA ARG A 431 -0.58 20.72 -9.48
C ARG A 431 -1.89 21.16 -10.14
N THR A 432 -2.54 20.24 -10.84
CA THR A 432 -3.85 20.47 -11.49
C THR A 432 -4.82 19.35 -11.11
N PRO A 433 -5.85 19.61 -10.28
CA PRO A 433 -6.87 18.61 -9.97
C PRO A 433 -7.55 18.09 -11.24
N LYS A 434 -7.52 16.77 -11.45
CA LYS A 434 -8.19 16.13 -12.58
C LYS A 434 -9.71 16.10 -12.36
N LEU A 435 -10.46 15.71 -13.38
CA LEU A 435 -11.91 15.51 -13.26
C LEU A 435 -12.24 14.48 -12.17
N SER A 436 -11.45 13.41 -12.07
CA SER A 436 -11.58 12.39 -11.01
C SER A 436 -11.41 12.93 -9.60
N ALA A 437 -10.55 13.94 -9.36
CA ALA A 437 -10.45 14.59 -8.05
C ALA A 437 -11.76 15.31 -7.70
N LYS A 438 -12.34 16.06 -8.65
CA LYS A 438 -13.62 16.77 -8.44
C LYS A 438 -14.75 15.77 -8.16
N TRP A 439 -14.80 14.66 -8.91
CA TRP A 439 -15.78 13.59 -8.73
C TRP A 439 -15.59 12.82 -7.42
N TYR A 440 -14.37 12.42 -7.08
CA TYR A 440 -14.11 11.70 -5.83
C TYR A 440 -14.38 12.57 -4.59
N ALA A 441 -14.08 13.87 -4.67
CA ALA A 441 -14.45 14.85 -3.64
C ALA A 441 -15.96 14.94 -3.41
N SER A 442 -16.79 14.85 -4.47
CA SER A 442 -18.24 14.86 -4.33
C SER A 442 -18.74 13.56 -3.69
N VAL A 443 -18.19 12.40 -4.08
CA VAL A 443 -18.47 11.10 -3.45
C VAL A 443 -18.16 11.13 -1.94
N ALA A 444 -16.97 11.62 -1.58
CA ALA A 444 -16.55 11.72 -0.18
C ALA A 444 -17.46 12.65 0.65
N ARG A 445 -17.82 13.81 0.10
CA ARG A 445 -18.71 14.78 0.77
C ARG A 445 -20.12 14.23 0.96
N GLU A 446 -20.65 13.55 -0.05
CA GLU A 446 -22.02 13.00 -0.05
C GLU A 446 -22.11 11.65 0.69
N ASN A 447 -20.95 11.04 0.96
CA ASN A 447 -20.77 9.70 1.51
C ASN A 447 -21.55 8.64 0.72
N ARG A 448 -21.56 8.77 -0.61
CA ARG A 448 -22.23 7.86 -1.56
C ARG A 448 -21.63 7.98 -2.95
N VAL A 449 -21.72 6.92 -3.74
CA VAL A 449 -21.53 7.05 -5.19
C VAL A 449 -22.77 7.74 -5.77
N LEU A 450 -22.54 8.81 -6.54
CA LEU A 450 -23.57 9.68 -7.14
C LEU A 450 -24.12 9.16 -8.46
#